data_AF-A0A836VEE7-F1
#
_entry.id   AF-A0A836VEE7-F1
#
_cell.length_a   1.000
_cell.length_b   1.000
_cell.length_c   1.000
_cell.angle_alpha   90.00
_cell.angle_beta   90.00
_cell.angle_gamma   90.00
#
_symmetry.space_group_name_H-M   'P 1'
#
loop_
_entity.id
_entity.type
_entity.pdbx_description
1 polymer ?
#
loop_
_entity_poly.entity_id
_entity_poly.type
_entity_poly.pdbx_seq_one_letter_code
_entity_poly.pdbx_strand_id
1 'polypeptide(L)'
;MRPSIFVSAEKIPGLRCVDEVLRHIRSGHAKRLFDSIKRVADLEADLHPFVPTSRFPGRSDIDADHANRDYAIVHRSGTRVLRAALMNLLTGDPTYRDDALRQMESLFDTSQWPVWCDLAHKGMNIDLRAGQLSRSLSLAYDWLHPGIDAAQRRWIVEGIDRCGIQPFRQDVANKVA
;
A
#
# COMPACT_ATOMS: atom_id res chain seq x y z
N MET A 1 4.97 -1.42 20.12
CA MET A 1 5.94 -0.55 19.43
C MET A 1 5.94 -0.91 17.96
N ARG A 2 5.93 0.06 17.04
CA ARG A 2 5.88 -0.17 15.59
C ARG A 2 7.02 0.57 14.89
N PRO A 3 7.55 0.07 13.76
CA PRO A 3 7.13 -1.13 13.04
C PRO A 3 7.49 -2.44 13.75
N SER A 4 6.81 -3.54 13.39
CA SER A 4 7.04 -4.86 13.99
C SER A 4 6.84 -6.07 13.05
N ILE A 5 6.36 -5.88 11.82
CA ILE A 5 6.04 -7.02 10.93
C ILE A 5 7.29 -7.57 10.23
N PHE A 6 8.00 -6.73 9.46
CA PHE A 6 9.22 -7.13 8.73
C PHE A 6 10.51 -6.47 9.22
N VAL A 7 10.36 -5.40 10.00
CA VAL A 7 11.45 -4.67 10.64
C VAL A 7 10.94 -4.24 12.00
N SER A 8 11.75 -4.42 13.03
CA SER A 8 11.42 -3.97 14.38
C SER A 8 11.85 -2.52 14.59
N ALA A 9 11.09 -1.76 15.36
CA ALA A 9 11.47 -0.41 15.77
C ALA A 9 12.80 -0.43 16.56
N GLU A 10 12.94 -1.38 17.47
CA GLU A 10 14.13 -1.55 18.33
C GLU A 10 14.89 -2.83 17.99
N LYS A 11 16.11 -2.96 18.51
CA LYS A 11 16.93 -4.15 18.30
C LYS A 11 16.34 -5.35 19.06
N ILE A 12 15.95 -6.39 18.31
CA ILE A 12 15.54 -7.68 18.86
C ILE A 12 16.50 -8.75 18.32
N PRO A 13 17.04 -9.66 19.16
CA PRO A 13 17.91 -10.74 18.70
C PRO A 13 17.27 -11.56 17.57
N GLY A 14 18.01 -11.80 16.50
CA GLY A 14 17.53 -12.54 15.33
C GLY A 14 16.64 -11.74 14.36
N LEU A 15 16.21 -10.53 14.72
CA LEU A 15 15.42 -9.65 13.85
C LEU A 15 16.22 -8.43 13.40
N ARG A 16 15.84 -7.92 12.23
CA ARG A 16 16.37 -6.68 11.67
C ARG A 16 15.59 -5.50 12.24
N CYS A 17 16.29 -4.48 12.74
CA CYS A 17 15.67 -3.24 13.20
C CYS A 17 15.87 -2.06 12.24
N VAL A 18 15.15 -0.96 12.46
CA VAL A 18 15.23 0.26 11.64
C VAL A 18 16.66 0.81 11.59
N ASP A 19 17.35 0.90 12.73
CA ASP A 19 18.75 1.38 12.79
C ASP A 19 19.71 0.54 11.95
N GLU A 20 19.49 -0.78 11.88
CA GLU A 20 20.29 -1.66 11.02
C GLU A 20 20.01 -1.42 9.54
N VAL A 21 18.75 -1.21 9.17
CA VAL A 21 18.39 -0.82 7.80
C VAL A 21 19.08 0.50 7.44
N LEU A 22 18.96 1.52 8.29
CA LEU A 22 19.58 2.84 8.09
C LEU A 22 21.09 2.78 7.93
N ARG A 23 21.78 1.88 8.65
CA ARG A 23 23.21 1.65 8.46
C ARG A 23 23.51 0.96 7.13
N HIS A 24 22.77 -0.09 6.78
CA HIS A 24 23.04 -0.87 5.57
C HIS A 24 22.75 -0.10 4.28
N ILE A 25 21.74 0.77 4.24
CA ILE A 25 21.43 1.56 3.04
C ILE A 25 22.48 2.62 2.72
N ARG A 26 23.52 2.80 3.54
CA ARG A 26 24.60 3.77 3.28
C ARG A 26 25.62 3.29 2.25
N SER A 27 25.74 1.98 2.02
CA SER A 27 26.73 1.43 1.07
C SER A 27 26.31 0.10 0.45
N GLY A 28 27.13 -0.39 -0.50
CA GLY A 28 26.97 -1.73 -1.08
C GLY A 28 25.67 -1.93 -1.88
N HIS A 29 25.19 -3.17 -1.90
CA HIS A 29 23.98 -3.55 -2.63
C HIS A 29 22.72 -2.92 -2.05
N ALA A 30 22.62 -2.83 -0.71
CA ALA A 30 21.49 -2.23 -0.03
C ALA A 30 21.31 -0.76 -0.39
N LYS A 31 22.41 0.02 -0.51
CA LYS A 31 22.35 1.39 -1.03
C LYS A 31 21.76 1.45 -2.44
N ARG A 32 22.20 0.58 -3.36
CA ARG A 32 21.69 0.59 -4.75
C ARG A 32 20.20 0.31 -4.81
N LEU A 33 19.71 -0.63 -4.00
CA LEU A 33 18.28 -0.91 -3.89
C LEU A 33 17.53 0.30 -3.31
N PHE A 34 18.04 0.88 -2.22
CA PHE A 34 17.46 2.06 -1.60
C PHE A 34 17.39 3.24 -2.58
N ASP A 35 18.48 3.57 -3.27
CA ASP A 35 18.53 4.67 -4.24
C ASP A 35 17.52 4.45 -5.39
N SER A 36 17.34 3.20 -5.84
CA SER A 36 16.36 2.84 -6.86
C SER A 36 14.92 3.04 -6.36
N ILE A 37 14.61 2.57 -5.15
CA ILE A 37 13.30 2.74 -4.51
C ILE A 37 13.02 4.23 -4.29
N LYS A 38 13.99 4.98 -3.75
CA LYS A 38 13.86 6.41 -3.48
C LYS A 38 13.60 7.18 -4.76
N ARG A 39 14.31 6.91 -5.85
CA ARG A 39 14.08 7.57 -7.14
C ARG A 39 12.64 7.42 -7.62
N VAL A 40 12.06 6.22 -7.49
CA VAL A 40 10.66 6.01 -7.87
C VAL A 40 9.71 6.72 -6.91
N ALA A 41 10.01 6.73 -5.61
CA ALA A 41 9.22 7.44 -4.62
C ALA A 41 9.20 8.95 -4.87
N ASP A 42 10.36 9.53 -5.19
CA ASP A 42 10.51 10.94 -5.53
C ASP A 42 9.66 11.32 -6.74
N LEU A 43 9.67 10.47 -7.78
CA LEU A 43 8.86 10.70 -8.99
C LEU A 43 7.36 10.57 -8.74
N GLU A 44 6.95 9.66 -7.85
CA GLU A 44 5.53 9.41 -7.58
C GLU A 44 4.91 10.38 -6.57
N ALA A 45 5.71 10.98 -5.68
CA ALA A 45 5.24 11.88 -4.64
C ALA A 45 4.37 13.02 -5.16
N ASP A 46 4.70 13.53 -6.36
CA ASP A 46 4.01 14.62 -7.05
C ASP A 46 2.89 14.17 -8.00
N LEU A 47 2.72 12.86 -8.22
CA LEU A 47 1.69 12.35 -9.12
C LEU A 47 0.32 12.33 -8.43
N HIS A 48 -0.74 12.47 -9.23
CA HIS A 48 -2.08 12.13 -8.77
C HIS A 48 -2.14 10.65 -8.35
N PRO A 49 -2.98 10.29 -7.36
CA PRO A 49 -3.23 8.90 -7.00
C PRO A 49 -3.63 8.05 -8.21
N PHE A 50 -3.17 6.81 -8.21
CA PHE A 50 -3.59 5.81 -9.16
C PHE A 50 -5.04 5.40 -8.88
N VAL A 51 -5.87 5.46 -9.92
CA VAL A 51 -7.28 5.07 -9.95
C VAL A 51 -7.53 4.03 -11.05
N PRO A 52 -8.67 3.32 -11.05
CA PRO A 52 -8.92 2.26 -12.02
C PRO A 52 -8.91 2.72 -13.48
N THR A 53 -8.99 4.01 -13.80
CA THR A 53 -8.86 4.55 -15.17
C THR A 53 -7.44 5.05 -15.51
N SER A 54 -6.49 5.02 -14.58
CA SER A 54 -5.12 5.50 -14.80
C SER A 54 -4.38 4.71 -15.87
N ARG A 55 -3.70 5.38 -16.81
CA ARG A 55 -2.86 4.74 -17.83
C ARG A 55 -1.38 4.86 -17.47
N PHE A 56 -0.64 3.77 -17.63
CA PHE A 56 0.81 3.74 -17.44
C PHE A 56 1.43 2.52 -18.14
N PRO A 57 2.76 2.52 -18.40
CA PRO A 57 3.43 1.41 -19.05
C PRO A 57 3.18 0.07 -18.33
N GLY A 58 2.74 -0.93 -19.09
CA GLY A 58 2.41 -2.27 -18.57
C GLY A 58 0.94 -2.47 -18.19
N ARG A 59 0.09 -1.43 -18.29
CA ARG A 59 -1.36 -1.57 -18.15
C ARG A 59 -2.04 -1.61 -19.52
N SER A 60 -3.00 -2.52 -19.69
CA SER A 60 -3.84 -2.62 -20.90
C SER A 60 -4.78 -1.42 -21.01
N ASP A 61 -4.93 -0.89 -22.24
CA ASP A 61 -5.88 0.19 -22.50
C ASP A 61 -7.33 -0.26 -22.25
N ILE A 62 -7.66 -1.51 -22.57
CA ILE A 62 -9.00 -2.08 -22.35
C ILE A 62 -9.34 -2.08 -20.86
N ASP A 63 -8.40 -2.48 -19.99
CA ASP A 63 -8.64 -2.49 -18.54
C ASP A 63 -8.81 -1.07 -17.98
N ALA A 64 -8.04 -0.10 -18.50
CA ALA A 64 -8.18 1.29 -18.12
C ALA A 64 -9.52 1.90 -18.59
N ASP A 65 -9.94 1.61 -19.82
CA ASP A 65 -11.21 2.06 -20.40
C ASP A 65 -12.42 1.56 -19.59
N HIS A 66 -12.37 0.31 -19.13
CA HIS A 66 -13.44 -0.31 -18.35
C HIS A 66 -13.30 -0.09 -16.84
N ALA A 67 -12.33 0.71 -16.40
CA ALA A 67 -12.04 0.93 -14.98
C ALA A 67 -11.88 -0.40 -14.19
N ASN A 68 -11.25 -1.40 -14.82
CA ASN A 68 -11.04 -2.70 -14.19
C ASN A 68 -9.98 -2.60 -13.09
N ARG A 69 -10.12 -3.38 -12.01
CA ARG A 69 -9.11 -3.49 -10.95
C ARG A 69 -8.19 -4.66 -11.23
N ASP A 70 -7.61 -4.61 -12.43
CA ASP A 70 -6.68 -5.61 -12.91
C ASP A 70 -5.40 -5.65 -12.05
N TYR A 71 -4.56 -6.67 -12.28
CA TYR A 71 -3.31 -6.81 -11.54
C TYR A 71 -2.43 -5.56 -11.57
N ALA A 72 -2.29 -4.90 -12.72
CA ALA A 72 -1.32 -3.84 -12.90
C ALA A 72 -1.67 -2.61 -12.04
N ILE A 73 -2.93 -2.17 -12.02
CA ILE A 73 -3.35 -1.03 -11.21
C ILE A 73 -3.30 -1.33 -9.72
N VAL A 74 -3.72 -2.53 -9.33
CA VAL A 74 -3.71 -2.98 -7.93
C VAL A 74 -2.27 -3.09 -7.42
N HIS A 75 -1.37 -3.65 -8.23
CA HIS A 75 0.05 -3.71 -7.94
C HIS A 75 0.69 -2.32 -7.87
N ARG A 76 0.39 -1.45 -8.84
CA ARG A 76 0.97 -0.10 -8.87
C ARG A 76 0.53 0.73 -7.66
N SER A 77 -0.77 0.73 -7.35
CA SER A 77 -1.33 1.47 -6.21
C SER A 77 -0.78 0.94 -4.88
N GLY A 78 -0.81 -0.38 -4.68
CA GLY A 78 -0.30 -0.99 -3.45
C GLY A 78 1.21 -0.82 -3.26
N THR A 79 2.02 -0.89 -4.33
CA THR A 79 3.47 -0.70 -4.23
C THR A 79 3.87 0.75 -4.05
N ARG A 80 3.13 1.72 -4.60
CA ARG A 80 3.32 3.15 -4.30
C ARG A 80 3.16 3.42 -2.82
N VAL A 81 2.05 2.95 -2.22
CA VAL A 81 1.80 3.13 -0.77
C VAL A 81 2.92 2.51 0.07
N LEU A 82 3.34 1.28 -0.24
CA LEU A 82 4.44 0.63 0.47
C LEU A 82 5.77 1.38 0.33
N ARG A 83 6.08 1.84 -0.88
CA ARG A 83 7.30 2.58 -1.18
C ARG A 83 7.35 3.89 -0.41
N ALA A 84 6.27 4.66 -0.45
CA ALA A 84 6.15 5.93 0.24
C ALA A 84 6.21 5.74 1.77
N ALA A 85 5.51 4.74 2.32
CA ALA A 85 5.60 4.39 3.74
C ALA A 85 7.02 4.00 4.17
N LEU A 86 7.73 3.21 3.36
CA LEU A 86 9.12 2.84 3.62
C LEU A 86 10.05 4.06 3.58
N MET A 87 9.86 4.96 2.62
CA MET A 87 10.67 6.18 2.55
C MET A 87 10.42 7.07 3.76
N ASN A 88 9.16 7.29 4.16
CA ASN A 88 8.87 8.04 5.38
C ASN A 88 9.52 7.42 6.62
N LEU A 89 9.45 6.09 6.77
CA LEU A 89 10.08 5.38 7.89
C LEU A 89 11.60 5.59 7.94
N LEU A 90 12.28 5.61 6.78
CA LEU A 90 13.73 5.67 6.70
C LEU A 90 14.30 7.10 6.64
N THR A 91 13.54 8.07 6.15
CA THR A 91 14.02 9.45 6.00
C THR A 91 13.39 10.42 6.99
N GLY A 92 12.24 10.07 7.58
CA GLY A 92 11.42 10.98 8.37
C GLY A 92 10.72 12.07 7.54
N ASP A 93 10.88 12.08 6.22
CA ASP A 93 10.34 13.13 5.35
C ASP A 93 8.80 12.99 5.24
N PRO A 94 8.03 14.03 5.65
CA PRO A 94 6.58 13.98 5.63
C PRO A 94 5.99 13.89 4.22
N THR A 95 6.72 14.28 3.17
CA THR A 95 6.26 14.22 1.77
C THR A 95 5.82 12.80 1.39
N TYR A 96 6.58 11.78 1.83
CA TYR A 96 6.23 10.39 1.55
C TYR A 96 5.09 9.87 2.41
N ARG A 97 4.93 10.36 3.65
CA ARG A 97 3.74 10.06 4.45
C ARG A 97 2.51 10.58 3.73
N ASP A 98 2.56 11.83 3.29
CA ASP A 98 1.44 12.51 2.65
C ASP A 98 1.11 11.84 1.30
N ASP A 99 2.11 11.38 0.54
CA ASP A 99 1.89 10.55 -0.67
C ASP A 99 1.19 9.22 -0.37
N ALA A 100 1.65 8.50 0.65
CA ALA A 100 1.04 7.23 1.05
C ALA A 100 -0.42 7.42 1.46
N LEU A 101 -0.70 8.46 2.27
CA LEU A 101 -2.04 8.78 2.73
C LEU A 101 -2.96 9.20 1.57
N ARG A 102 -2.47 10.00 0.62
CA ARG A 102 -3.25 10.42 -0.57
C ARG A 102 -3.63 9.23 -1.45
N GLN A 103 -2.73 8.28 -1.65
CA GLN A 103 -3.04 7.07 -2.40
C GLN A 103 -4.00 6.14 -1.64
N MET A 104 -3.88 6.04 -0.30
CA MET A 104 -4.84 5.33 0.55
C MET A 104 -6.23 5.97 0.49
N GLU A 105 -6.31 7.30 0.49
CA GLU A 105 -7.57 8.04 0.39
C GLU A 105 -8.31 7.71 -0.89
N SER A 106 -7.61 7.72 -2.03
CA SER A 106 -8.17 7.27 -3.30
C SER A 106 -8.69 5.83 -3.23
N LEU A 107 -7.91 4.90 -2.66
CA LEU A 107 -8.32 3.50 -2.52
C LEU A 107 -9.55 3.31 -1.62
N PHE A 108 -9.77 4.19 -0.64
CA PHE A 108 -10.89 4.12 0.30
C PHE A 108 -12.14 4.88 -0.17
N ASP A 109 -12.00 5.73 -1.19
CA ASP A 109 -13.07 6.49 -1.80
C ASP A 109 -13.83 5.63 -2.82
N THR A 110 -15.08 5.29 -2.51
CA THR A 110 -15.93 4.45 -3.35
C THR A 110 -16.38 5.12 -4.64
N SER A 111 -16.20 6.43 -4.79
CA SER A 111 -16.41 7.12 -6.07
C SER A 111 -15.26 6.89 -7.06
N GLN A 112 -14.05 6.66 -6.56
CA GLN A 112 -12.85 6.37 -7.36
C GLN A 112 -12.61 4.86 -7.47
N TRP A 113 -12.77 4.15 -6.37
CA TRP A 113 -12.59 2.70 -6.23
C TRP A 113 -13.86 2.08 -5.66
N PRO A 114 -14.90 1.82 -6.48
CA PRO A 114 -16.18 1.29 -5.98
C PRO A 114 -16.03 -0.02 -5.21
N VAL A 115 -15.16 -0.91 -5.70
CA VAL A 115 -14.73 -2.13 -5.03
C VAL A 115 -13.28 -2.43 -5.42
N TRP A 116 -12.57 -3.16 -4.58
CA TRP A 116 -11.19 -3.60 -4.86
C TRP A 116 -11.09 -4.85 -5.73
N CYS A 117 -12.20 -5.58 -5.89
CA CYS A 117 -12.28 -6.80 -6.68
C CYS A 117 -12.17 -6.51 -8.18
N ASP A 118 -11.50 -7.41 -8.91
CA ASP A 118 -11.46 -7.43 -10.38
C ASP A 118 -12.89 -7.58 -10.93
N LEU A 119 -13.22 -6.85 -11.99
CA LEU A 119 -14.56 -6.91 -12.60
C LEU A 119 -14.87 -8.26 -13.22
N ALA A 120 -13.85 -9.05 -13.59
CA ALA A 120 -14.03 -10.37 -14.16
C ALA A 120 -14.47 -11.41 -13.11
N HIS A 121 -14.17 -11.19 -11.82
CA HIS A 121 -14.53 -12.09 -10.74
C HIS A 121 -15.97 -11.84 -10.29
N LYS A 122 -16.90 -12.65 -10.80
CA LYS A 122 -18.34 -12.56 -10.47
C LYS A 122 -18.69 -13.46 -9.28
N GLY A 123 -19.68 -13.05 -8.50
CA GLY A 123 -20.25 -13.87 -7.43
C GLY A 123 -19.50 -13.85 -6.09
N MET A 124 -18.45 -13.03 -5.97
CA MET A 124 -17.68 -12.84 -4.74
C MET A 124 -17.53 -11.35 -4.41
N ASN A 125 -17.46 -11.04 -3.12
CA ASN A 125 -17.24 -9.68 -2.65
C ASN A 125 -15.76 -9.34 -2.53
N ILE A 126 -14.89 -10.36 -2.44
CA ILE A 126 -13.45 -10.17 -2.37
C ILE A 126 -12.68 -11.18 -3.23
N ASP A 127 -11.57 -10.76 -3.79
CA ASP A 127 -10.65 -11.61 -4.54
C ASP A 127 -9.19 -11.41 -4.10
N LEU A 128 -8.27 -12.05 -4.82
CA LEU A 128 -6.83 -11.90 -4.58
C LEU A 128 -6.32 -10.46 -4.82
N ARG A 129 -7.02 -9.63 -5.61
CA ARG A 129 -6.64 -8.22 -5.85
C ARG A 129 -6.90 -7.40 -4.60
N ALA A 130 -8.08 -7.55 -4.02
CA ALA A 130 -8.42 -6.94 -2.74
C ALA A 130 -7.53 -7.46 -1.60
N GLY A 131 -7.18 -8.76 -1.60
CA GLY A 131 -6.19 -9.31 -0.66
C GLY A 131 -4.80 -8.67 -0.81
N GLN A 132 -4.35 -8.43 -2.05
CA GLN A 132 -3.08 -7.75 -2.33
C GLN A 132 -3.05 -6.31 -1.80
N LEU A 133 -4.12 -5.54 -2.02
CA LEU A 133 -4.25 -4.19 -1.45
C LEU A 133 -4.26 -4.25 0.07
N SER A 134 -5.09 -5.11 0.67
CA SER A 134 -5.18 -5.28 2.12
C SER A 134 -3.82 -5.54 2.75
N ARG A 135 -3.02 -6.44 2.16
CA ARG A 135 -1.65 -6.71 2.59
C ARG A 135 -0.76 -5.47 2.48
N SER A 136 -0.75 -4.80 1.34
CA SER A 136 0.09 -3.61 1.12
C SER A 136 -0.25 -2.48 2.09
N LEU A 137 -1.55 -2.20 2.28
CA LEU A 137 -1.99 -1.13 3.18
C LEU A 137 -1.72 -1.46 4.64
N SER A 138 -1.91 -2.72 5.06
CA SER A 138 -1.64 -3.15 6.44
C SER A 138 -0.15 -3.06 6.79
N LEU A 139 0.73 -3.37 5.83
CA LEU A 139 2.18 -3.24 6.03
C LEU A 139 2.61 -1.76 6.00
N ALA A 140 2.05 -0.96 5.10
CA ALA A 140 2.31 0.47 5.10
C ALA A 140 1.85 1.14 6.39
N TYR A 141 0.70 0.75 6.95
CA TYR A 141 0.25 1.18 8.26
C TYR A 141 1.28 0.87 9.37
N ASP A 142 1.87 -0.32 9.34
CA ASP A 142 2.92 -0.70 10.29
C ASP A 142 4.14 0.22 10.22
N TRP A 143 4.57 0.56 9.01
CA TRP A 143 5.74 1.42 8.76
C TRP A 143 5.45 2.91 8.99
N LEU A 144 4.24 3.39 8.67
CA LEU A 144 3.83 4.77 8.87
C LEU A 144 3.57 5.11 10.33
N HIS A 145 3.27 4.11 11.17
CA HIS A 145 2.80 4.34 12.54
C HIS A 145 3.60 5.37 13.36
N PRO A 146 4.95 5.45 13.30
CA PRO A 146 5.71 6.49 13.99
C PRO A 146 5.44 7.91 13.47
N GLY A 147 5.11 8.06 12.18
CA GLY A 147 4.92 9.35 11.50
C GLY A 147 3.47 9.84 11.38
N ILE A 148 2.50 9.06 11.86
CA ILE A 148 1.06 9.38 11.80
C ILE A 148 0.42 9.47 13.19
N ASP A 149 -0.62 10.30 13.29
CA ASP A 149 -1.36 10.54 14.52
C ASP A 149 -2.47 9.49 14.79
N ALA A 150 -3.15 9.61 15.93
CA ALA A 150 -4.20 8.68 16.31
C ALA A 150 -5.43 8.72 15.38
N ALA A 151 -5.76 9.86 14.78
CA ALA A 151 -6.88 9.99 13.86
C ALA A 151 -6.58 9.30 12.52
N GLN A 152 -5.39 9.54 11.97
CA GLN A 152 -4.88 8.88 10.77
C GLN A 152 -4.80 7.36 10.97
N ARG A 153 -4.33 6.90 12.14
CA ARG A 153 -4.29 5.45 12.45
C ARG A 153 -5.67 4.82 12.42
N ARG A 154 -6.67 5.45 13.07
CA ARG A 154 -8.06 4.95 13.04
C ARG A 154 -8.62 4.94 11.63
N TRP A 155 -8.43 6.02 10.89
CA TRP A 155 -8.89 6.15 9.51
C TRP A 155 -8.34 5.05 8.59
N ILE A 156 -7.04 4.73 8.69
CA ILE A 156 -6.43 3.64 7.90
C ILE A 156 -7.07 2.29 8.28
N VAL A 157 -7.21 2.01 9.58
CA VAL A 157 -7.77 0.74 10.07
C VAL A 157 -9.22 0.58 9.61
N GLU A 158 -10.04 1.62 9.73
CA GLU A 158 -11.43 1.63 9.28
C GLU A 158 -11.56 1.47 7.76
N GLY A 159 -10.67 2.10 6.99
CA GLY A 159 -10.60 1.93 5.54
C GLY A 159 -10.27 0.50 5.13
N ILE A 160 -9.23 -0.10 5.73
CA ILE A 160 -8.86 -1.50 5.47
C ILE A 160 -9.98 -2.46 5.90
N ASP A 161 -10.60 -2.24 7.05
CA ASP A 161 -11.71 -3.08 7.53
C ASP A 161 -12.87 -3.06 6.54
N ARG A 162 -13.32 -1.86 6.16
CA ARG A 162 -14.44 -1.66 5.23
C ARG A 162 -14.18 -2.28 3.86
N CYS A 163 -13.00 -2.04 3.28
CA CYS A 163 -12.72 -2.39 1.89
C CYS A 163 -12.15 -3.81 1.71
N GLY A 164 -11.50 -4.36 2.75
CA GLY A 164 -10.77 -5.63 2.65
C GLY A 164 -11.21 -6.71 3.64
N ILE A 165 -11.68 -6.37 4.84
CA ILE A 165 -12.02 -7.38 5.87
C ILE A 165 -13.50 -7.74 5.85
N GLN A 166 -14.39 -6.74 5.82
CA GLN A 166 -15.83 -6.97 5.81
C GLN A 166 -16.30 -7.74 4.56
N PRO A 167 -15.83 -7.44 3.33
CA PRO A 167 -16.18 -8.24 2.14
C PRO A 167 -15.77 -9.71 2.27
N PHE A 168 -14.58 -9.98 2.82
CA PHE A 168 -14.12 -11.34 3.11
C PHE A 168 -15.02 -12.06 4.12
N ARG A 169 -15.37 -11.38 5.22
CA ARG A 169 -16.26 -11.95 6.23
C ARG A 169 -17.65 -12.26 5.67
N GLN A 170 -18.16 -11.43 4.77
CA GLN A 170 -19.41 -11.68 4.05
C GLN A 170 -19.33 -12.94 3.19
N ASP A 171 -18.27 -13.09 2.40
CA ASP A 171 -18.08 -14.28 1.56
C ASP A 171 -17.98 -15.56 2.41
N VAL A 172 -17.25 -15.52 3.53
CA VAL A 172 -17.18 -16.63 4.49
C VAL A 172 -18.55 -16.96 5.09
N ALA A 173 -19.30 -15.95 5.52
CA ALA A 173 -20.65 -16.14 6.07
C ALA A 173 -21.63 -16.73 5.03
N ASN A 174 -21.49 -16.30 3.77
CA ASN A 174 -22.31 -16.73 2.65
C ASN A 174 -21.84 -18.06 2.03
N LYS A 175 -20.72 -18.63 2.50
CA LYS A 175 -20.09 -19.84 1.96
C LYS A 175 -19.78 -19.72 0.47
N VAL A 176 -19.38 -18.53 0.04
CA VAL A 176 -18.82 -18.31 -1.31
C VAL A 176 -17.43 -18.94 -1.31
N ALA A 177 -17.28 -20.01 -2.09
CA ALA A 177 -16.03 -20.75 -2.28
C ALA A 177 -15.50 -20.51 -3.69
#